data_AF-A0AAE9N673-F1
#
_entry.id   AF-A0AAE9N673-F1
#
_cell.length_a   1.000
_cell.length_b   1.000
_cell.length_c   1.000
_cell.angle_alpha   90.00
_cell.angle_beta   90.00
_cell.angle_gamma   90.00
#
_symmetry.space_group_name_H-M   'P 1'
#
loop_
_entity.id
_entity.type
_entity.pdbx_description
1 polymer ?
#
loop_
_entity_poly.entity_id
_entity_poly.type
_entity_poly.pdbx_seq_one_letter_code
_entity_poly.pdbx_strand_id
1 'polypeptide(L)' 'MDHRYLQTDLILLCIFLPPVSVYMEKGLEKDFFINLILTFFFFLPDTIHAL' A
#
# COMPACT_ATOMS: atom_id res chain seq x y z
N MET A 1 -4.14 -0.67 -26.27
CA MET A 1 -3.12 -0.53 -25.22
C MET A 1 -3.67 -1.18 -23.97
N ASP A 2 -3.35 -2.46 -23.80
CA ASP A 2 -3.94 -3.43 -22.87
C ASP A 2 -4.10 -2.92 -21.42
N HIS A 3 -5.35 -2.77 -20.97
CA HIS A 3 -5.72 -2.43 -19.59
C HIS A 3 -5.21 -3.46 -18.54
N ARG A 4 -4.69 -4.60 -18.98
CA ARG A 4 -4.11 -5.67 -18.15
C ARG A 4 -2.75 -5.30 -17.54
N TYR A 5 -1.97 -4.44 -18.21
CA TYR A 5 -0.67 -4.00 -17.67
C TYR A 5 -0.83 -3.05 -16.49
N LEU A 6 -1.82 -2.15 -16.56
CA LEU A 6 -2.13 -1.19 -15.49
C LEU A 6 -2.47 -1.91 -14.17
N GLN A 7 -3.17 -3.04 -14.22
CA GLN A 7 -3.49 -3.81 -13.02
C GLN A 7 -2.25 -4.46 -12.39
N THR A 8 -1.26 -4.83 -13.20
CA THR A 8 -0.03 -5.48 -12.72
C THR A 8 0.87 -4.47 -12.01
N ASP A 9 0.95 -3.24 -12.53
CA ASP A 9 1.69 -2.14 -11.92
C ASP A 9 1.08 -1.72 -10.58
N LEU A 10 -0.26 -1.74 -10.47
CA LEU A 10 -0.98 -1.50 -9.22
C LEU A 10 -0.68 -2.57 -8.17
N ILE A 11 -0.52 -3.84 -8.57
CA ILE A 11 -0.13 -4.93 -7.65
C ILE A 11 1.27 -4.69 -7.09
N LEU A 12 2.22 -4.28 -7.94
CA LEU A 12 3.59 -3.97 -7.50
C LEU A 12 3.58 -2.79 -6.51
N LEU A 13 2.79 -1.75 -6.80
CA LEU A 13 2.59 -0.61 -5.91
C LEU A 13 1.85 -1.00 -4.62
N CYS A 14 0.95 -1.97 -4.66
CA CYS A 14 0.21 -2.50 -3.51
C CYS A 14 1.15 -3.16 -2.49
N ILE A 15 2.24 -3.77 -2.95
CA ILE A 15 3.22 -4.45 -2.09
C ILE A 15 4.13 -3.44 -1.38
N PHE A 16 4.53 -2.36 -2.06
CA PHE A 16 5.40 -1.33 -1.47
C PHE A 16 4.63 -0.22 -0.74
N LEU A 17 3.48 0.19 -1.29
CA LEU A 17 2.57 1.22 -0.78
C LEU A 17 1.11 0.71 -0.81
N PRO A 18 0.74 -0.22 0.09
CA PRO A 18 -0.65 -0.67 0.24
C PRO A 18 -1.69 0.43 0.53
N PRO A 19 -1.39 1.60 1.15
CA PRO A 19 -2.41 2.63 1.30
C PRO A 19 -2.84 3.26 -0.04
N VAL A 20 -1.99 3.26 -1.07
CA VAL A 20 -2.32 3.90 -2.37
C VAL A 20 -3.30 3.05 -3.16
N SER A 21 -3.07 1.74 -3.21
CA SER A 21 -3.99 0.78 -3.84
C SER A 21 -5.35 0.76 -3.14
N VAL A 22 -5.37 0.75 -1.80
CA VAL A 22 -6.62 0.78 -1.02
C VAL A 22 -7.35 2.11 -1.20
N TYR A 23 -6.65 3.25 -1.30
CA TYR A 23 -7.27 4.52 -1.64
C TYR A 23 -7.93 4.51 -3.02
N MET A 24 -7.30 3.88 -4.01
CA MET A 24 -7.83 3.78 -5.38
C MET A 24 -9.03 2.83 -5.50
N GLU A 25 -9.08 1.76 -4.71
CA GLU A 25 -10.17 0.75 -4.75
C GLU A 25 -11.32 1.06 -3.79
N LYS A 26 -11.01 1.58 -2.60
CA LYS A 26 -11.95 1.75 -1.47
C LYS A 26 -12.14 3.22 -1.04
N GLY A 27 -11.29 4.15 -1.49
CA GLY A 27 -11.34 5.56 -1.08
C GLY A 27 -10.83 5.80 0.36
N LEU A 28 -11.30 6.87 1.01
CA LEU A 28 -10.94 7.25 2.38
C LEU A 28 -11.78 6.51 3.44
N GLU A 29 -11.95 5.21 3.27
CA GLU A 29 -12.67 4.39 4.24
C GLU A 29 -11.75 3.91 5.38
N LYS A 30 -12.35 3.26 6.38
CA LYS A 30 -11.64 2.69 7.53
C LYS A 30 -10.49 1.75 7.09
N ASP A 31 -10.69 1.04 5.98
CA ASP A 31 -9.69 0.14 5.37
C ASP A 31 -8.42 0.89 4.94
N PHE A 32 -8.53 2.14 4.46
CA PHE A 32 -7.37 2.98 4.10
C PHE A 32 -6.56 3.36 5.33
N PHE A 33 -7.21 3.83 6.39
CA PHE A 33 -6.53 4.22 7.63
C PHE A 33 -5.85 3.03 8.31
N ILE A 34 -6.48 1.84 8.28
CA ILE A 34 -5.88 0.61 8.81
C ILE A 34 -4.61 0.25 8.04
N ASN A 35 -4.66 0.22 6.70
CA ASN A 35 -3.48 -0.10 5.88
C ASN A 35 -2.37 0.95 5.99
N LEU A 36 -2.73 2.22 6.16
CA LEU A 36 -1.78 3.31 6.39
C LEU A 36 -1.03 3.14 7.72
N ILE A 37 -1.76 2.88 8.81
CA ILE A 37 -1.17 2.65 10.14
C ILE A 37 -0.28 1.41 10.12
N LEU A 38 -0.76 0.31 9.52
CA LEU A 38 -0.02 -0.95 9.44
C LEU A 38 1.30 -0.78 8.68
N THR A 39 1.29 0.00 7.59
CA THR A 39 2.50 0.34 6.83
C THR A 39 3.51 1.08 7.71
N PHE A 40 3.09 2.13 8.41
CA PHE A 40 3.99 2.87 9.32
C PHE A 40 4.50 2.00 10.48
N PHE A 41 3.65 1.15 11.04
CA PHE A 41 3.99 0.28 12.17
C PHE A 41 4.91 -0.87 11.79
N PHE A 42 4.94 -1.30 10.52
CA PHE A 42 5.95 -2.25 10.02
C PHE A 42 7.24 -1.54 9.59
N PHE A 43 7.14 -0.34 9.02
CA PHE A 43 8.31 0.39 8.50
C PHE A 43 9.21 0.94 9.61
N LEU A 44 8.64 1.46 10.69
CA LEU A 44 9.38 1.99 11.84
C LEU A 44 10.25 0.95 12.56
N PRO A 45 9.71 -0.21 13.02
CA PRO A 45 10.52 -1.22 13.69
C PRO A 45 11.52 -1.89 12.77
N ASP A 46 11.21 -2.07 11.48
CA ASP A 46 12.16 -2.59 10.47
C ASP A 46 13.36 -1.65 10.33
N THR A 47 13.11 -0.35 10.19
CA THR A 47 14.17 0.69 10.10
C THR A 47 15.03 0.72 11.36
N ILE A 48 14.45 0.52 12.55
CA ILE A 48 15.18 0.51 13.83
C ILE A 48 15.98 -0.79 14.01
N HIS A 49 15.46 -1.94 13.57
CA HIS A 49 16.20 -3.21 13.59
C HIS A 49 17.34 -3.26 12.56
N ALA A 50 17.20 -2.51 11.47
CA ALA A 50 18.18 -2.43 10.39
C ALA A 50 19.34 -1.45 10.67
N LEU A 51 19.20 -0.55 11.64
CA LEU A 51 20.24 0.39 12.09
C LEU A 51 21.15 -0.23 13.15
#